data_AF-A0A935GSI2-F1
#
_entry.id   AF-A0A935GSI2-F1
#
_cell.length_a   1.000
_cell.length_b   1.000
_cell.length_c   1.000
_cell.angle_alpha   90.00
_cell.angle_beta   90.00
_cell.angle_gamma   90.00
#
_symmetry.space_group_name_H-M   'P 1'
#
loop_
_entity.id
_entity.type
_entity.pdbx_description
1 polymer ?
#
loop_
_entity_poly.entity_id
_entity_poly.type
_entity_poly.pdbx_seq_one_letter_code
_entity_poly.pdbx_strand_id
1 'polypeptide(L)'
;MDSAIHVLNIDDTDNRADLRTVISTASFYGLSHAQAVDVVEGVVAVVDGWQACARSIGLSNADIAGTQGAFSAHTRYRELSTKLSK
;
A
#
# COMPACT_ATOMS: atom_id res chain seq x y z
N MET A 1 19.81 15.37 21.66
CA MET A 1 19.75 15.03 20.23
C MET A 1 20.44 13.69 20.09
N ASP A 2 19.69 12.62 20.27
CA ASP A 2 20.14 11.27 19.97
C ASP A 2 19.42 10.90 18.67
N SER A 3 20.17 10.94 17.57
CA SER A 3 19.72 10.41 16.29
C SER A 3 19.60 8.91 16.44
N ALA A 4 18.44 8.45 16.91
CA ALA A 4 18.06 7.06 16.85
C ALA A 4 18.13 6.65 15.37
N ILE A 5 19.20 5.94 15.05
CA ILE A 5 19.41 5.26 13.79
C ILE A 5 18.34 4.16 13.76
N HIS A 6 17.12 4.54 13.43
CA HIS A 6 16.03 3.60 13.22
C HIS A 6 16.31 2.99 11.86
N VAL A 7 17.18 1.97 11.86
CA VAL A 7 17.27 0.98 10.79
C VAL A 7 15.82 0.65 10.44
N LEU A 8 15.46 0.95 9.20
CA LEU A 8 14.23 0.50 8.59
C LEU A 8 14.25 -1.02 8.73
N ASN A 9 13.69 -1.53 9.83
CA ASN A 9 13.53 -2.96 10.02
C ASN A 9 12.35 -3.33 9.13
N ILE A 10 12.64 -3.39 7.83
CA ILE A 10 11.92 -4.27 6.91
C ILE A 10 12.15 -5.64 7.53
N ASP A 11 11.15 -6.11 8.26
CA ASP A 11 11.15 -7.41 8.90
C ASP A 11 11.50 -8.47 7.84
N ASP A 12 12.67 -9.09 7.98
CA ASP A 12 13.24 -10.08 7.06
C ASP A 12 12.32 -11.31 6.85
N THR A 13 11.25 -11.42 7.65
CA THR A 13 10.28 -12.51 7.57
C THR A 13 8.99 -12.21 6.80
N ASP A 14 8.65 -10.94 6.53
CA ASP A 14 7.53 -10.54 5.63
C ASP A 14 7.91 -9.29 4.81
N ASN A 15 8.71 -9.49 3.74
CA ASN A 15 9.10 -8.46 2.77
C ASN A 15 7.93 -7.92 1.91
N ARG A 16 6.67 -8.23 2.24
CA ARG A 16 5.52 -7.75 1.49
C ARG A 16 5.27 -6.29 1.86
N ALA A 17 5.08 -5.46 0.83
CA ALA A 17 4.69 -4.09 1.04
C ALA A 17 3.41 -4.02 1.89
N ASP A 18 3.47 -3.26 3.01
CA ASP A 18 2.36 -3.01 3.92
C ASP A 18 2.15 -1.50 4.08
N LEU A 19 0.99 -1.01 3.63
CA LEU A 19 0.64 0.40 3.68
C LEU A 19 0.43 0.91 5.12
N ARG A 20 0.19 0.03 6.10
CA ARG A 20 0.13 0.42 7.53
C ARG A 20 1.50 0.79 8.07
N THR A 21 2.55 0.08 7.63
CA THR A 21 3.94 0.41 7.94
C THR A 21 4.34 1.74 7.31
N VAL A 22 3.83 2.04 6.11
CA VAL A 22 4.02 3.37 5.50
C VAL A 22 3.36 4.47 6.36
N ILE A 23 2.13 4.26 6.82
CA ILE A 23 1.42 5.23 7.69
C ILE A 23 2.16 5.42 9.02
N SER A 24 2.74 4.37 9.62
CA SER A 24 3.47 4.51 10.88
C SER A 24 4.75 5.33 10.73
N THR A 25 5.33 5.37 9.53
CA THR A 25 6.52 6.17 9.22
C THR A 25 6.22 7.63 8.87
N ALA A 26 4.95 8.01 8.75
CA ALA A 26 4.56 9.34 8.27
C ALA A 26 5.02 10.50 9.17
N SER A 27 5.13 10.26 10.47
CA SER A 27 5.62 11.25 11.44
C SER A 27 7.07 11.68 11.16
N PHE A 28 7.90 10.80 10.59
CA PHE A 28 9.27 11.13 10.20
C PHE A 28 9.33 12.12 9.04
N TYR A 29 8.28 12.18 8.23
CA TYR A 29 8.15 13.10 7.09
C TYR A 29 7.33 14.35 7.45
N GLY A 30 7.03 14.58 8.73
CA GLY A 30 6.26 15.73 9.20
C GLY A 30 4.77 15.66 8.85
N LEU A 31 4.26 14.48 8.46
CA LEU A 31 2.84 14.28 8.19
C LEU A 31 2.12 13.82 9.47
N SER A 32 0.94 14.37 9.71
CA SER A 32 0.04 13.84 10.73
C SER A 32 -0.52 12.48 10.28
N HIS A 33 -0.96 11.67 11.25
CA HIS A 33 -1.58 10.38 10.97
C HIS A 33 -2.78 10.50 10.01
N ALA A 34 -3.63 11.53 10.18
CA ALA A 34 -4.77 11.78 9.30
C ALA A 34 -4.31 12.08 7.86
N GLN A 35 -3.31 12.94 7.67
CA GLN A 35 -2.76 13.23 6.35
C GLN A 35 -2.15 11.99 5.69
N ALA A 36 -1.48 11.15 6.47
CA ALA A 36 -0.91 9.89 5.98
C ALA A 36 -2.00 8.93 5.50
N VAL A 37 -3.08 8.80 6.26
CA VAL A 37 -4.26 8.00 5.88
C VAL A 37 -4.88 8.55 4.60
N ASP A 38 -5.11 9.86 4.49
CA ASP A 38 -5.70 10.47 3.30
C ASP A 38 -4.87 10.22 2.03
N VAL A 39 -3.55 10.34 2.13
CA VAL A 39 -2.63 10.05 1.02
C VAL A 39 -2.71 8.59 0.61
N VAL A 40 -2.68 7.67 1.59
CA VAL A 40 -2.78 6.23 1.32
C VAL A 40 -4.12 5.89 0.70
N GLU A 41 -5.23 6.41 1.21
CA GLU A 41 -6.56 6.22 0.62
C GLU A 41 -6.64 6.72 -0.82
N GLY A 42 -6.01 7.85 -1.13
CA GLY A 42 -5.91 8.36 -2.50
C GLY A 42 -5.16 7.43 -3.44
N VAL A 43 -3.99 6.93 -3.03
CA VAL A 43 -3.21 5.95 -3.81
C VAL A 43 -4.02 4.67 -3.99
N VAL A 44 -4.64 4.19 -2.93
CA VAL A 44 -5.39 2.94 -2.92
C VAL A 44 -6.61 3.04 -3.84
N ALA A 45 -7.33 4.17 -3.83
CA ALA A 45 -8.47 4.40 -4.72
C ALA A 45 -8.08 4.38 -6.21
N VAL A 46 -6.91 4.92 -6.57
CA VAL A 46 -6.40 4.84 -7.94
C VAL A 46 -6.05 3.40 -8.30
N VAL A 47 -5.38 2.69 -7.39
CA VAL A 47 -4.96 1.31 -7.62
C VAL A 47 -6.15 0.35 -7.68
N ASP A 48 -7.27 0.58 -7.00
CA ASP A 48 -8.48 -0.27 -7.09
C ASP A 48 -8.91 -0.55 -8.55
N GLY A 49 -8.71 0.43 -9.46
CA GLY A 49 -9.08 0.35 -10.87
C GLY A 49 -8.02 -0.25 -11.80
N TRP A 50 -6.86 -0.68 -11.30
CA TRP A 50 -5.69 -1.00 -12.15
C TRP A 50 -5.98 -2.11 -13.18
N GLN A 51 -6.77 -3.12 -12.83
CA GLN A 51 -7.13 -4.21 -13.75
C GLN A 51 -8.01 -3.73 -14.90
N ALA A 52 -8.95 -2.82 -14.62
CA ALA A 52 -9.80 -2.23 -15.65
C ALA A 52 -8.97 -1.35 -16.59
N CYS A 53 -8.01 -0.61 -16.05
CA CYS A 53 -7.05 0.17 -16.83
C CYS A 53 -6.15 -0.73 -17.71
N ALA A 54 -5.62 -1.83 -17.16
CA ALA A 54 -4.82 -2.79 -17.91
C ALA A 54 -5.61 -3.42 -19.07
N ARG A 55 -6.89 -3.74 -18.86
CA ARG A 55 -7.78 -4.23 -19.92
C ARG A 55 -8.02 -3.17 -21.00
N SER A 56 -8.21 -1.91 -20.63
CA SER A 56 -8.51 -0.85 -21.60
C SER A 56 -7.33 -0.54 -22.54
N ILE A 57 -6.09 -0.81 -22.11
CA ILE A 57 -4.89 -0.68 -22.94
C ILE A 57 -4.49 -1.97 -23.67
N GLY A 58 -5.30 -3.04 -23.55
CA GLY A 58 -5.15 -4.26 -24.33
C GLY A 58 -4.27 -5.35 -23.71
N LEU A 59 -3.96 -5.31 -22.40
CA LEU A 59 -3.27 -6.43 -21.75
C LEU A 59 -4.16 -7.69 -21.76
N SER A 60 -3.52 -8.84 -21.99
CA SER A 60 -4.22 -10.13 -21.91
C SER A 60 -4.59 -10.46 -20.46
N ASN A 61 -5.62 -11.29 -20.29
CA ASN A 61 -5.99 -11.78 -18.95
C ASN A 61 -4.83 -12.55 -18.27
N ALA A 62 -3.95 -13.19 -19.04
CA ALA A 62 -2.78 -13.88 -18.51
C ALA A 62 -1.74 -12.89 -17.95
N ASP A 63 -1.48 -11.80 -18.66
CA ASP A 63 -0.56 -10.74 -18.20
C ASP A 63 -1.09 -10.04 -16.95
N ILE A 64 -2.40 -9.76 -16.92
CA ILE A 64 -3.07 -9.19 -15.74
C ILE A 64 -2.98 -10.15 -14.56
N ALA A 65 -3.21 -11.45 -14.78
CA ALA A 65 -3.07 -12.45 -13.72
C ALA A 65 -1.62 -12.51 -13.20
N GLY A 66 -0.63 -12.48 -14.10
CA GLY A 66 0.79 -12.50 -13.74
C GLY A 66 1.24 -11.26 -12.96
N THR A 67 0.59 -10.11 -13.17
CA THR A 67 0.91 -8.85 -12.47
C THR A 67 0.13 -8.63 -11.17
N GLN A 68 -0.86 -9.48 -10.83
CA GLN A 68 -1.65 -9.29 -9.60
C GLN A 68 -0.80 -9.22 -8.33
N GLY A 69 0.28 -10.00 -8.26
CA GLY A 69 1.19 -9.99 -7.12
C GLY A 69 1.82 -8.62 -6.85
N ALA A 70 2.03 -7.79 -7.89
CA ALA A 70 2.60 -6.45 -7.74
C ALA A 70 1.65 -5.47 -7.03
N PHE A 71 0.34 -5.75 -7.03
CA PHE A 71 -0.70 -4.91 -6.43
C PHE A 71 -1.24 -5.49 -5.11
N SER A 72 -0.65 -6.55 -4.56
CA SER A 72 -1.19 -7.26 -3.40
C SER A 72 -1.25 -6.42 -2.11
N ALA A 73 -0.36 -5.43 -1.97
CA ALA A 73 -0.31 -4.53 -0.81
C ALA A 73 -1.58 -3.69 -0.67
N HIS A 74 -2.08 -3.21 -1.80
CA HIS A 74 -3.33 -2.46 -1.91
C HIS A 74 -4.54 -3.32 -1.54
N THR A 75 -4.61 -4.55 -2.07
CA THR A 75 -5.68 -5.50 -1.75
C THR A 75 -5.71 -5.85 -0.26
N ARG A 76 -4.54 -6.16 0.33
CA ARG A 76 -4.40 -6.44 1.77
C ARG A 76 -4.86 -5.26 2.62
N TYR A 77 -4.52 -4.04 2.22
CA TYR A 77 -4.97 -2.83 2.92
C TYR A 77 -6.50 -2.68 2.89
N ARG A 78 -7.15 -2.87 1.73
CA ARG A 78 -8.62 -2.83 1.59
C ARG A 78 -9.32 -3.90 2.42
N GLU A 79 -8.78 -5.11 2.50
CA GLU A 79 -9.33 -6.19 3.33
C GLU A 79 -9.29 -5.86 4.82
N LEU A 80 -8.21 -5.24 5.28
CA LEU A 80 -8.03 -4.85 6.67
C LEU A 80 -8.87 -3.63 7.06
N SER A 81 -9.00 -2.63 6.18
CA SER A 81 -9.84 -1.46 6.43
C SER A 81 -11.33 -1.82 6.47
N THR A 82 -11.78 -2.74 5.61
CA THR A 82 -13.15 -3.26 5.62
C THR A 82 -13.48 -4.00 6.93
N LYS A 83 -12.51 -4.75 7.48
CA LYS A 83 -12.66 -5.46 8.77
C LYS A 83 -12.70 -4.51 9.98
N LEU A 84 -12.07 -3.34 9.90
CA LEU A 84 -12.04 -2.36 10.98
C LEU A 84 -13.32 -1.51 11.05
N SER A 85 -14.06 -1.40 9.93
CA SER A 85 -15.31 -0.64 9.84
C SER A 85 -16.56 -1.45 10.22
N LYS A 86 -16.40 -2.67 10.75
CA LYS A 86 -17.46 -3.61 11.09
C LYS A 86 -17.38 -4.00 12.57
#